data_AF-A0A382YUE6-F1
#
_entry.id   AF-A0A382YUE6-F1
#
_cell.length_a   1.000
_cell.length_b   1.000
_cell.length_c   1.000
_cell.angle_alpha   90.00
_cell.angle_beta   90.00
_cell.angle_gamma   90.00
#
_symmetry.space_group_name_H-M   'P 1'
#
loop_
_entity.id
_entity.type
_entity.pdbx_description
1 polymer ?
#
loop_
_entity_poly.entity_id
_entity_poly.type
_entity_poly.pdbx_seq_one_letter_code
_entity_poly.pdbx_strand_id
1 'polypeptide(L)' 'MPISAAPLSVPYPPFRGLIVEISNEAYRKIEKMISSDKSPVGIDAKKTHVLILHQLRVIEERLGLIEASLKSG' A
#
# COMPACT_ATOMS: atom_id res chain seq x y z
N MET A 1 -10.12 -39.96 16.40
CA MET A 1 -10.35 -39.37 15.06
C MET A 1 -9.58 -38.06 15.00
N PRO A 2 -8.55 -37.90 14.14
CA PRO A 2 -7.95 -36.58 13.99
C PRO A 2 -8.77 -35.76 13.00
N ILE A 3 -9.19 -34.56 13.43
CA ILE A 3 -9.73 -33.54 12.55
C ILE A 3 -8.56 -33.08 11.67
N SER A 4 -8.60 -33.43 10.39
CA SER A 4 -7.68 -32.91 9.39
C SER A 4 -7.92 -31.41 9.27
N ALA A 5 -6.97 -30.60 9.75
CA ALA A 5 -6.98 -29.16 9.50
C ALA A 5 -6.63 -28.95 8.02
N ALA A 6 -7.66 -28.85 7.18
CA ALA A 6 -7.49 -28.39 5.81
C ALA A 6 -6.81 -27.00 5.84
N PRO A 7 -5.83 -26.71 4.97
CA PRO A 7 -5.17 -25.42 4.94
C PRO A 7 -6.21 -24.34 4.61
N LEU A 8 -6.22 -23.26 5.39
CA LEU A 8 -7.00 -22.07 5.08
C LEU A 8 -6.46 -21.48 3.77
N SER A 9 -7.08 -21.82 2.66
CA SER A 9 -6.88 -21.16 1.38
C SER A 9 -7.68 -19.87 1.39
N VAL A 10 -7.05 -18.77 1.82
CA VAL A 10 -7.57 -17.43 1.54
C VAL A 10 -6.96 -17.01 0.20
N PRO A 11 -7.75 -16.91 -0.89
CA PRO A 11 -7.24 -16.40 -2.15
C PRO A 11 -7.05 -14.89 -2.02
N TYR A 12 -5.87 -14.47 -1.61
CA TYR A 12 -5.41 -13.11 -1.83
C TYR A 12 -4.75 -13.08 -3.21
N PRO A 13 -5.25 -12.35 -4.20
CA PRO A 13 -4.35 -11.90 -5.25
C PRO A 13 -3.53 -10.74 -4.65
N PRO A 14 -2.22 -10.88 -4.40
CA PRO A 14 -1.41 -9.67 -4.34
C PRO A 14 -1.46 -9.08 -5.75
N PHE A 15 -1.76 -7.79 -5.83
CA PHE A 15 -1.72 -6.99 -7.04
C PHE A 15 -0.61 -7.48 -7.99
N ARG A 16 -1.03 -8.01 -9.14
CA ARG A 16 -0.19 -8.66 -10.15
C ARG A 16 0.97 -7.74 -10.55
N GLY A 17 2.20 -8.11 -10.20
CA GLY A 17 3.43 -7.65 -10.86
C GLY A 17 3.86 -6.19 -10.66
N LEU A 18 3.30 -5.43 -9.71
CA LEU A 18 3.77 -4.08 -9.42
C LEU A 18 4.96 -4.12 -8.45
N ILE A 19 6.17 -3.94 -8.99
CA ILE A 19 7.30 -3.51 -8.18
C ILE A 19 7.04 -2.05 -7.81
N VAL A 20 6.74 -1.80 -6.54
CA VAL A 20 6.56 -0.46 -6.00
C VAL A 20 7.89 -0.02 -5.39
N GLU A 21 8.59 0.87 -6.09
CA GLU A 21 9.81 1.48 -5.56
C GLU A 21 9.45 2.64 -4.63
N ILE A 22 9.81 2.50 -3.36
CA ILE A 22 9.61 3.55 -2.34
C ILE A 22 10.92 3.79 -1.61
N SER A 23 11.27 5.06 -1.38
CA SER A 23 12.44 5.39 -0.58
C SER A 23 12.21 5.04 0.90
N ASN A 24 13.28 4.68 1.61
CA ASN A 24 13.21 4.39 3.05
C ASN A 24 12.64 5.56 3.87
N GLU A 25 12.93 6.80 3.45
CA GLU A 25 12.41 8.00 4.11
C GLU A 25 10.90 8.13 3.91
N ALA A 26 10.41 8.00 2.67
CA ALA A 26 8.99 8.07 2.36
C ALA A 26 8.23 6.96 3.07
N TYR A 27 8.78 5.74 3.09
CA TYR A 27 8.23 4.60 3.81
C TYR A 27 8.06 4.93 5.30
N ARG A 28 9.13 5.36 5.98
CA ARG A 28 9.10 5.69 7.42
C ARG A 28 8.15 6.83 7.74
N LYS A 29 8.07 7.84 6.87
CA LYS A 29 7.16 8.97 7.05
C LYS A 29 5.71 8.50 7.01
N ILE A 30 5.36 7.68 6.03
CA ILE A 30 4.01 7.12 5.90
C ILE A 30 3.72 6.17 7.06
N GLU A 31 4.67 5.30 7.41
CA GLU A 31 4.56 4.38 8.55
C GLU A 31 4.24 5.13 9.85
N LYS A 32 4.96 6.22 10.16
CA LYS A 32 4.68 7.05 11.34
C LYS A 32 3.31 7.74 11.29
N MET A 33 2.86 8.15 10.11
CA MET A 33 1.54 8.78 9.96
C MET A 33 0.40 7.78 10.20
N ILE A 34 0.61 6.50 9.89
CA ILE A 34 -0.43 5.47 10.00
C ILE A 34 -0.28 4.57 11.23
N SER A 35 0.86 4.63 11.94
CA SER A 35 1.10 3.84 13.13
C SER A 35 0.14 4.26 14.24
N SER A 36 -0.70 3.32 14.67
CA SER A 36 -1.61 3.48 15.80
C SER A 36 -1.44 2.29 16.74
N ASP A 37 -1.21 2.58 18.01
CA ASP A 37 -1.03 1.57 19.07
C ASP A 37 -2.31 0.76 19.33
N LYS A 38 -3.46 1.24 18.85
CA LYS A 38 -4.77 0.58 18.99
C LYS A 38 -5.13 -0.33 17.81
N SER A 39 -4.28 -0.39 16.79
CA SER A 39 -4.57 -1.14 15.57
C SER A 39 -4.11 -2.60 15.68
N PRO A 40 -5.00 -3.61 15.57
CA PRO A 40 -4.62 -5.03 15.60
C PRO A 40 -3.90 -5.48 14.31
N VAL A 41 -3.52 -4.53 13.46
CA VAL A 41 -2.96 -4.76 12.13
C VAL A 41 -1.49 -5.20 12.24
N GLY A 42 -1.21 -6.41 11.74
CA GLY A 42 0.14 -6.99 11.68
C GLY A 42 1.10 -6.25 10.74
N ILE A 43 2.39 -6.58 10.84
CA ILE A 43 3.51 -5.90 10.15
C ILE A 43 3.32 -5.90 8.62
N ASP A 44 2.88 -7.01 8.03
CA ASP A 44 2.75 -7.12 6.56
C ASP A 44 1.55 -6.32 6.03
N ALA A 45 0.48 -6.21 6.82
CA ALA A 45 -0.61 -5.33 6.49
C ALA A 45 -0.16 -3.85 6.58
N LYS A 46 0.62 -3.44 7.60
CA LYS A 46 1.19 -2.08 7.66
C LYS A 46 2.04 -1.75 6.42
N LYS A 47 2.93 -2.65 5.99
CA LYS A 47 3.72 -2.48 4.76
C LYS A 47 2.81 -2.24 3.55
N THR A 48 1.77 -3.04 3.42
CA THR A 48 0.81 -2.93 2.31
C THR A 48 0.13 -1.57 2.29
N HIS A 49 -0.28 -1.06 3.46
CA HIS A 49 -0.90 0.27 3.57
C HIS A 49 0.08 1.39 3.19
N VAL A 50 1.34 1.28 3.61
CA VAL A 50 2.38 2.23 3.21
C VAL A 50 2.54 2.27 1.69
N LEU A 51 2.59 1.11 1.03
CA LEU A 51 2.74 1.02 -0.41
C LEU A 51 1.52 1.58 -1.15
N ILE A 52 0.30 1.30 -0.68
CA ILE A 52 -0.94 1.85 -1.27
C ILE A 52 -0.94 3.38 -1.16
N LEU A 53 -0.66 3.92 0.02
CA LEU A 53 -0.65 5.37 0.25
C LEU A 53 0.43 6.07 -0.57
N HIS A 54 1.59 5.45 -0.73
CA HIS A 54 2.64 5.96 -1.60
C HIS A 54 2.16 6.03 -3.06
N GLN A 55 1.56 4.95 -3.58
CA GLN A 55 1.10 4.93 -4.97
C GLN A 55 -0.06 5.87 -5.23
N LEU A 56 -0.97 6.06 -4.27
CA LEU A 56 -2.01 7.07 -4.37
C LEU A 56 -1.40 8.48 -4.50
N ARG A 57 -0.37 8.80 -3.70
CA ARG A 57 0.34 10.09 -3.84
C ARG A 57 0.98 10.25 -5.21
N VAL A 58 1.64 9.21 -5.73
CA VAL A 58 2.26 9.25 -7.07
C VAL A 58 1.21 9.48 -8.16
N ILE A 59 0.03 8.85 -8.04
CA ILE A 59 -1.08 9.05 -8.98
C ILE A 59 -1.58 10.51 -8.92
N GLU A 60 -1.81 11.04 -7.72
CA GLU A 60 -2.22 12.45 -7.52
C GLU A 60 -1.23 13.44 -8.13
N GLU A 61 0.08 13.25 -7.90
CA GLU A 61 1.13 14.10 -8.47
C GLU A 61 1.11 14.06 -10.00
N ARG A 62 0.97 12.87 -10.60
CA ARG A 62 0.89 12.71 -12.05
C ARG A 62 -0.37 13.33 -12.64
N LEU A 63 -1.52 13.19 -11.95
CA LEU A 63 -2.77 13.82 -12.36
C LEU A 63 -2.64 15.34 -12.32
N GLY A 64 -2.05 15.92 -11.27
CA GLY A 64 -1.83 17.36 -11.17
C GLY A 64 -1.00 17.93 -12.32
N LEU A 65 0.02 17.20 -12.78
CA LEU A 65 0.81 17.60 -13.96
C LEU A 65 -0.02 17.61 -15.25
N ILE A 66 -0.88 16.59 -15.44
CA ILE A 66 -1.77 16.49 -16.60
C ILE A 66 -2.79 17.63 -16.58
N GLU A 67 -3.43 17.87 -15.43
CA GLU A 67 -4.41 18.96 -15.28
C GLU A 67 -3.79 20.34 -15.48
N ALA A 68 -2.56 20.56 -15.02
CA ALA A 68 -1.83 21.81 -15.25
C ALA A 68 -1.55 22.02 -16.74
N SER A 69 -1.12 20.97 -17.45
CA SER A 69 -0.90 20.99 -18.89
C SER A 69 -2.17 21.36 -19.65
N LEU A 70 -3.30 20.72 -19.31
CA LEU A 70 -4.61 20.97 -19.92
C LEU A 70 -5.14 22.38 -19.66
N LYS A 71 -4.80 23.02 -18.53
CA LYS A 71 -5.19 24.41 -18.23
C LYS A 71 -4.34 25.45 -18.97
N SER A 72 -3.17 25.06 -19.46
CA SER A 72 -2.20 25.97 -20.09
C SER A 72 -2.25 25.97 -21.63
N GLY A 73 -3.07 25.13 -22.26
CA GLY A 73 -3.31 25.08 -23.71
C GLY A 73 -4.72 25.52 -24.07
#